data_AF-A0A7X6TS68-F1
#
_entry.id   AF-A0A7X6TS68-F1
#
_cell.length_a   1.000
_cell.length_b   1.000
_cell.length_c   1.000
_cell.angle_alpha   90.00
_cell.angle_beta   90.00
_cell.angle_gamma   90.00
#
_symmetry.space_group_name_H-M   'P 1'
#
loop_
_entity.id
_entity.type
_entity.pdbx_description
1 polymer ?
#
loop_
_entity_poly.entity_id
_entity_poly.type
_entity_poly.pdbx_seq_one_letter_code
_entity_poly.pdbx_strand_id
1 'polypeptide(L)'
;MTVPPISLRLQDLKKEYSVQTSKSTSLYFNYATHNSTPKDVINKLEPLALAGFQDVVEKLNHSYRNFTEKMNLPYKALPWSSRIYTYEELHKKVSSEVDELDNILDHYTKVLLEQGTFDEREISLALTSKLHSLWSDQDPVVILYFSPPYYPHISVNGDNLKEKNLLQALENIVELDDSNPLLLRKFYPYISDLSYFSLPKGDALEALQKNMPGFGMSYTLPIDEIRALDLPVANIGPYGYDAHQSTERLQMPYSFNQVPSMVLNTVLELLEK
;
A
#
# COMPACT_ATOMS: atom_id res chain seq x y z
N MET A 1 -17.99 1.69 -4.21
CA MET A 1 -17.56 3.07 -3.91
C MET A 1 -16.14 2.95 -3.38
N THR A 2 -15.15 3.47 -4.10
CA THR A 2 -13.74 3.40 -3.68
C THR A 2 -13.48 4.53 -2.71
N VAL A 3 -12.91 4.24 -1.54
CA VAL A 3 -12.48 5.28 -0.61
C VAL A 3 -11.29 6.04 -1.19
N PRO A 4 -11.24 7.38 -1.09
CA PRO A 4 -10.10 8.14 -1.58
C PRO A 4 -8.84 7.76 -0.79
N PRO A 5 -7.64 7.83 -1.40
CA PRO A 5 -6.40 7.64 -0.67
C PRO A 5 -6.31 8.66 0.49
N ILE A 6 -5.87 8.19 1.66
CA ILE A 6 -5.76 9.03 2.87
C ILE A 6 -4.29 9.11 3.26
N SER A 7 -3.78 10.32 3.48
CA SER A 7 -2.42 10.50 4.02
C SER A 7 -2.38 10.01 5.47
N LEU A 8 -1.48 9.08 5.75
CA LEU A 8 -1.31 8.52 7.09
C LEU A 8 -0.21 9.22 7.88
N ARG A 9 0.85 9.68 7.19
CA ARG A 9 1.97 10.39 7.82
C ARG A 9 2.60 11.35 6.81
N LEU A 10 2.89 12.56 7.28
CA LEU A 10 3.71 13.56 6.60
C LEU A 10 4.72 14.06 7.62
N GLN A 11 6.01 13.90 7.33
CA GLN A 11 7.07 14.36 8.24
C GLN A 11 8.34 14.72 7.47
N ASP A 12 9.09 15.68 8.00
CA ASP A 12 10.48 15.84 7.61
C ASP A 12 11.36 14.73 8.22
N LEU A 13 12.55 14.52 7.66
CA LEU A 13 13.46 13.45 8.07
C LEU A 13 14.66 13.97 8.89
N LYS A 14 14.55 15.14 9.53
CA LYS A 14 15.59 15.61 10.45
C LYS A 14 15.55 14.77 11.73
N LYS A 15 16.71 14.24 12.12
CA LYS A 15 16.86 13.48 13.37
C LYS A 15 16.94 14.39 14.60
N GLU A 16 17.46 15.60 14.42
CA GLU A 16 17.73 16.54 15.50
C GLU A 16 17.33 17.96 15.12
N TYR A 17 17.09 18.78 16.14
CA TYR A 17 16.83 20.20 15.93
C TYR A 17 18.05 20.92 15.35
N SER A 18 17.82 21.73 14.33
CA SER A 18 18.80 22.68 13.81
C SER A 18 18.09 23.82 13.07
N VAL A 19 18.79 24.94 12.88
CA VAL A 19 18.28 26.11 12.11
C VAL A 19 18.23 25.86 10.59
N GLN A 20 18.72 24.72 10.12
CA GLN A 20 18.75 24.39 8.70
C GLN A 20 17.40 23.86 8.21
N THR A 21 17.06 24.11 6.95
CA THR A 21 15.89 23.51 6.29
C THR A 21 16.08 22.00 6.13
N SER A 22 14.99 21.23 6.18
CA SER A 22 15.07 19.80 5.92
C SER A 22 15.45 19.55 4.45
N LYS A 23 16.30 18.54 4.23
CA LYS A 23 16.69 18.09 2.88
C LYS A 23 15.73 17.06 2.31
N SER A 24 14.96 16.39 3.15
CA SER A 24 14.05 15.32 2.74
C SER A 24 12.79 15.28 3.60
N THR A 25 11.73 14.77 3.00
CA THR A 25 10.42 14.60 3.61
C THR A 25 9.86 13.25 3.18
N SER A 26 9.02 12.66 4.02
CA SER A 26 8.31 11.42 3.72
C SER A 26 6.81 11.66 3.86
N LEU A 27 6.07 11.21 2.84
CA LEU A 27 4.62 11.21 2.79
C LEU A 27 4.18 9.83 2.31
N TYR A 28 3.33 9.16 3.08
CA TYR A 28 2.70 7.93 2.62
C TYR A 28 1.19 7.94 2.87
N PHE A 29 0.51 7.17 2.02
CA PHE A 29 -0.93 7.09 1.94
C PHE A 29 -1.39 5.67 2.20
N ASN A 30 -2.55 5.52 2.82
CA ASN A 30 -3.35 4.32 2.64
C ASN A 30 -4.03 4.40 1.27
N TYR A 31 -3.77 3.45 0.38
CA TYR A 31 -4.28 3.45 -0.99
C TYR A 31 -5.11 2.19 -1.25
N ALA A 32 -6.44 2.34 -1.30
CA ALA A 32 -7.34 1.22 -1.54
C ALA A 32 -7.43 0.89 -3.03
N THR A 33 -6.91 -0.27 -3.43
CA THR A 33 -6.74 -0.62 -4.85
C THR A 33 -8.02 -1.12 -5.53
N HIS A 34 -8.89 -1.89 -4.85
CA HIS A 34 -10.18 -2.49 -5.31
C HIS A 34 -10.15 -3.19 -6.69
N ASN A 35 -9.89 -2.45 -7.76
CA ASN A 35 -9.82 -2.88 -9.15
C ASN A 35 -8.52 -2.44 -9.87
N SER A 36 -7.57 -1.84 -9.16
CA SER A 36 -6.30 -1.34 -9.71
C SER A 36 -5.15 -2.25 -9.27
N THR A 37 -4.24 -2.56 -10.18
CA THR A 37 -2.99 -3.25 -9.81
C THR A 37 -2.00 -2.27 -9.18
N PRO A 38 -0.97 -2.75 -8.46
CA PRO A 38 0.15 -1.91 -8.02
C PRO A 38 0.77 -1.09 -9.17
N LYS A 39 0.89 -1.69 -10.36
CA LYS A 39 1.36 -0.99 -11.57
C LYS A 39 0.44 0.16 -11.97
N ASP A 40 -0.88 -0.03 -11.93
CA ASP A 40 -1.84 1.03 -12.21
C ASP A 40 -1.75 2.17 -11.19
N VAL A 41 -1.45 1.86 -9.93
CA VAL A 41 -1.24 2.89 -8.88
C VAL A 41 -0.01 3.73 -9.21
N ILE A 42 1.12 3.12 -9.59
CA ILE A 42 2.33 3.84 -10.01
C ILE A 42 2.01 4.75 -11.20
N ASN A 43 1.41 4.20 -12.27
CA ASN A 43 1.07 4.94 -13.48
C ASN A 43 0.14 6.14 -13.23
N LYS A 44 -0.70 6.07 -12.18
CA LYS A 44 -1.56 7.18 -11.76
C LYS A 44 -0.81 8.22 -10.93
N LEU A 45 0.05 7.80 -10.01
CA LEU A 45 0.71 8.69 -9.06
C LEU A 45 1.91 9.42 -9.64
N GLU A 46 2.67 8.78 -10.53
CA GLU A 46 3.87 9.35 -11.13
C GLU A 46 3.61 10.70 -11.85
N PRO A 47 2.65 10.84 -12.79
CA PRO A 47 2.40 12.12 -13.44
C PRO A 47 1.87 13.19 -12.46
N LEU A 48 1.10 12.80 -11.43
CA LEU A 48 0.58 13.72 -10.42
C LEU A 48 1.70 14.27 -9.54
N ALA A 49 2.61 13.40 -9.11
CA ALA A 49 3.77 13.81 -8.35
C ALA A 49 4.70 14.68 -9.20
N LEU A 50 4.85 14.38 -10.50
CA LEU A 50 5.73 15.13 -11.41
C LEU A 50 5.20 16.55 -11.61
N ALA A 51 3.89 16.67 -11.84
CA ALA A 51 3.20 17.95 -11.92
C ALA A 51 3.35 18.74 -10.61
N GLY A 52 3.13 18.09 -9.45
CA GLY A 52 3.30 18.74 -8.15
C GLY A 52 4.73 19.23 -7.91
N PHE A 53 5.75 18.49 -8.33
CA PHE A 53 7.14 18.94 -8.25
C PHE A 53 7.42 20.08 -9.23
N GLN A 54 6.90 20.01 -10.45
CA GLN A 54 7.01 21.09 -11.42
C GLN A 54 6.40 22.40 -10.89
N ASP A 55 5.20 22.36 -10.31
CA ASP A 55 4.54 23.52 -9.70
C ASP A 55 5.42 24.16 -8.62
N VAL A 56 6.12 23.35 -7.83
CA VAL A 56 7.06 23.83 -6.80
C VAL A 56 8.27 24.53 -7.43
N VAL A 57 8.87 23.95 -8.47
CA VAL A 57 10.02 24.55 -9.18
C VAL A 57 9.63 25.88 -9.83
N GLU A 58 8.45 25.94 -10.46
CA GLU A 58 7.92 27.16 -11.08
C GLU A 58 7.64 28.24 -10.03
N LYS A 59 6.98 27.87 -8.93
CA LYS A 59 6.71 28.77 -7.81
C LYS A 59 8.01 29.32 -7.19
N LEU A 60 9.01 28.47 -6.99
CA LEU A 60 10.32 28.87 -6.48
C LEU A 60 11.01 29.87 -7.41
N ASN A 61 11.02 29.60 -8.72
CA ASN A 61 11.60 30.51 -9.70
C ASN A 61 10.86 31.85 -9.78
N HIS A 62 9.53 31.84 -9.71
CA HIS A 62 8.73 33.05 -9.68
C HIS A 62 9.00 33.89 -8.42
N SER A 63 9.01 33.25 -7.26
CA SER A 63 9.36 33.91 -5.99
C SER A 63 10.79 34.45 -5.99
N TYR A 64 11.75 33.70 -6.53
CA TYR A 64 13.15 34.13 -6.62
C TYR A 64 13.31 35.34 -7.55
N ARG A 65 12.65 35.34 -8.71
CA ARG A 65 12.62 36.49 -9.62
C ARG A 65 12.13 37.75 -8.91
N ASN A 66 10.97 37.67 -8.25
CA ASN A 66 10.39 38.79 -7.51
C ASN A 66 11.32 39.32 -6.41
N PHE A 67 12.04 38.42 -5.74
CA PHE A 67 13.04 38.81 -4.73
C PHE A 67 14.23 39.55 -5.37
N THR A 68 14.80 39.00 -6.44
CA THR A 68 15.96 39.59 -7.13
C THR A 68 15.63 40.97 -7.72
N GLU A 69 14.42 41.14 -8.28
CA GLU A 69 13.95 42.43 -8.81
C GLU A 69 13.85 43.49 -7.70
N LYS A 70 13.25 43.14 -6.54
CA LYS A 70 13.14 44.06 -5.40
C LYS A 70 14.49 44.47 -4.81
N MET A 71 15.47 43.57 -4.87
CA MET A 71 16.81 43.80 -4.32
C MET A 71 17.81 44.35 -5.36
N ASN A 72 17.38 44.63 -6.60
CA ASN A 72 18.25 45.00 -7.71
C ASN A 72 19.43 44.02 -7.94
N LEU A 73 19.17 42.72 -7.77
CA LEU A 73 20.13 41.64 -8.02
C LEU A 73 19.91 41.04 -9.42
N PRO A 74 20.97 40.55 -10.08
CA PRO A 74 20.81 39.84 -11.35
C PRO A 74 20.03 38.54 -11.15
N TYR A 75 18.99 38.36 -11.95
CA TYR A 75 18.21 37.12 -11.95
C TYR A 75 18.89 36.05 -12.80
N LYS A 76 18.97 34.84 -12.25
CA LYS A 76 19.29 33.60 -12.98
C LYS A 76 18.28 32.53 -12.54
N ALA A 77 17.72 31.78 -13.49
CA ALA A 77 16.84 30.68 -13.15
C ALA A 77 17.56 29.67 -12.23
N LEU A 78 16.82 29.17 -11.24
CA LEU A 78 17.32 28.15 -10.32
C LEU A 78 17.55 26.85 -11.11
N PRO A 79 18.59 26.07 -10.79
CA PRO A 79 19.03 24.96 -11.65
C PRO A 79 18.17 23.70 -11.54
N TRP A 80 17.15 23.70 -10.66
CA TRP A 80 16.38 22.51 -10.37
C TRP A 80 15.40 22.17 -11.50
N SER A 81 15.29 20.88 -11.78
CA SER A 81 14.32 20.32 -12.73
C SER A 81 13.44 19.30 -12.00
N SER A 82 12.16 19.23 -12.40
CA SER A 82 11.23 18.24 -11.86
C SER A 82 11.59 16.85 -12.38
N ARG A 83 11.68 15.88 -11.47
CA ARG A 83 12.03 14.50 -11.79
C ARG A 83 11.54 13.54 -10.72
N ILE A 84 11.12 12.36 -11.17
CA ILE A 84 10.59 11.30 -10.33
C ILE A 84 11.21 9.99 -10.76
N TYR A 85 11.48 9.13 -9.79
CA TYR A 85 11.80 7.74 -10.04
C TYR A 85 10.97 6.85 -9.14
N THR A 86 10.53 5.73 -9.69
CA THR A 86 10.12 4.59 -8.89
C THR A 86 11.34 4.00 -8.16
N TYR A 87 11.11 3.23 -7.09
CA TYR A 87 12.20 2.55 -6.41
C TYR A 87 12.97 1.61 -7.34
N GLU A 88 12.28 0.90 -8.25
CA GLU A 88 12.90 0.05 -9.26
C GLU A 88 13.85 0.85 -10.17
N GLU A 89 13.44 2.02 -10.63
CA GLU A 89 14.26 2.87 -11.50
C GLU A 89 15.47 3.46 -10.76
N LEU A 90 15.27 3.90 -9.51
CA LEU A 90 16.38 4.36 -8.68
C LEU A 90 17.38 3.22 -8.44
N HIS A 91 16.90 2.03 -8.12
CA HIS A 91 17.74 0.85 -7.91
C HIS A 91 18.60 0.55 -9.13
N LYS A 92 17.99 0.50 -10.33
CA LYS A 92 18.72 0.30 -11.60
C LYS A 92 19.80 1.35 -11.83
N LYS A 93 19.52 2.63 -11.52
CA LYS A 93 20.50 3.71 -11.68
C LYS A 93 21.69 3.54 -10.75
N VAL A 94 21.43 3.33 -9.45
CA VAL A 94 22.50 3.16 -8.47
C VAL A 94 23.30 1.89 -8.73
N SER A 95 22.64 0.80 -9.14
CA SER A 95 23.29 -0.46 -9.50
C SER A 95 24.25 -0.34 -10.70
N SER A 96 24.12 0.71 -11.52
CA SER A 96 25.04 0.97 -12.64
C SER A 96 26.31 1.71 -12.21
N GLU A 97 26.34 2.23 -10.99
CA GLU A 97 27.43 3.06 -10.44
C GLU A 97 28.07 2.43 -9.19
N VAL A 98 27.37 1.50 -8.53
CA VAL A 98 27.75 0.89 -7.25
C VAL A 98 27.73 -0.62 -7.37
N ASP A 99 28.92 -1.23 -7.29
CA ASP A 99 29.08 -2.68 -7.22
C ASP A 99 28.52 -3.24 -5.90
N GLU A 100 28.01 -4.47 -5.94
CA GLU A 100 27.47 -5.19 -4.78
C GLU A 100 26.34 -4.44 -4.04
N LEU A 101 25.57 -3.60 -4.74
CA LEU A 101 24.49 -2.80 -4.16
C LEU A 101 23.51 -3.64 -3.32
N ASP A 102 23.08 -4.80 -3.84
CA ASP A 102 22.12 -5.66 -3.15
C ASP A 102 22.69 -6.21 -1.83
N ASN A 103 23.98 -6.58 -1.79
CA ASN A 103 24.65 -7.01 -0.55
C ASN A 103 24.71 -5.88 0.48
N ILE A 104 24.93 -4.64 0.03
CA ILE A 104 24.95 -3.46 0.90
C ILE A 104 23.56 -3.24 1.52
N LEU A 105 22.50 -3.33 0.71
CA LEU A 105 21.12 -3.15 1.17
C LEU A 105 20.71 -4.31 2.10
N ASP A 106 21.07 -5.55 1.78
CA ASP A 106 20.84 -6.73 2.63
C ASP A 106 21.48 -6.60 4.00
N HIS A 107 22.76 -6.22 4.03
CA HIS A 107 23.46 -6.01 5.29
C HIS A 107 22.82 -4.87 6.09
N TYR A 108 22.48 -3.76 5.43
CA TYR A 108 21.84 -2.63 6.09
C TYR A 108 20.47 -3.01 6.69
N THR A 109 19.66 -3.77 5.98
CA THR A 109 18.38 -4.27 6.50
C THR A 109 18.57 -5.18 7.71
N LYS A 110 19.54 -6.10 7.68
CA LYS A 110 19.86 -6.97 8.83
C LYS A 110 20.22 -6.16 10.06
N VAL A 111 21.05 -5.13 9.90
CA VAL A 111 21.42 -4.22 11.01
C VAL A 111 20.20 -3.50 11.57
N LEU A 112 19.28 -3.02 10.73
CA LEU A 112 18.06 -2.35 11.19
C LEU A 112 17.11 -3.31 11.92
N LEU A 113 16.97 -4.55 11.42
CA LEU A 113 16.16 -5.59 12.06
C LEU A 113 16.74 -6.00 13.42
N GLU A 114 18.07 -6.15 13.53
CA GLU A 114 18.75 -6.49 14.78
C GLU A 114 18.60 -5.41 15.86
N GLN A 115 18.45 -4.14 15.48
CA GLN A 115 18.19 -3.05 16.42
C GLN A 115 16.80 -3.14 17.04
N GLY A 116 15.81 -3.73 16.35
CA GLY A 116 14.46 -3.96 16.86
C GLY A 116 13.62 -2.70 17.14
N THR A 117 14.09 -1.51 16.75
CA THR A 117 13.41 -0.23 16.98
C THR A 117 12.62 0.28 15.78
N PHE A 118 12.83 -0.29 14.60
CA PHE A 118 12.21 0.14 13.34
C PHE A 118 11.11 -0.83 12.96
N ASP A 119 9.98 -0.27 12.53
CA ASP A 119 8.97 -1.07 11.87
C ASP A 119 9.25 -1.24 10.36
N GLU A 120 8.55 -2.15 9.69
CA GLU A 120 8.76 -2.47 8.26
C GLU A 120 8.65 -1.25 7.33
N ARG A 121 7.81 -0.26 7.67
CA ARG A 121 7.63 0.96 6.87
C ARG A 121 8.78 1.92 7.08
N GLU A 122 9.28 2.00 8.31
CA GLU A 122 10.47 2.78 8.64
C GLU A 122 11.73 2.15 8.04
N ILE A 123 11.83 0.82 8.00
CA ILE A 123 12.88 0.11 7.26
C ILE A 123 12.79 0.43 5.77
N SER A 124 11.58 0.41 5.18
CA SER A 124 11.39 0.75 3.76
C SER A 124 11.88 2.16 3.45
N LEU A 125 11.53 3.14 4.29
CA LEU A 125 12.02 4.52 4.18
C LEU A 125 13.54 4.62 4.35
N ALA A 126 14.10 3.89 5.32
CA ALA A 126 15.54 3.86 5.56
C ALA A 126 16.30 3.26 4.37
N LEU A 127 15.76 2.21 3.75
CA LEU A 127 16.32 1.58 2.55
C LEU A 127 16.26 2.51 1.34
N THR A 128 15.13 3.16 1.08
CA THR A 128 15.02 4.18 0.02
C THR A 128 16.01 5.32 0.24
N SER A 129 16.14 5.79 1.47
CA SER A 129 17.10 6.85 1.83
C SER A 129 18.55 6.39 1.64
N LYS A 130 18.87 5.15 2.05
CA LYS A 130 20.19 4.55 1.88
C LYS A 130 20.54 4.39 0.40
N LEU A 131 19.61 3.88 -0.41
CA LEU A 131 19.77 3.73 -1.84
C LEU A 131 20.05 5.08 -2.52
N HIS A 132 19.23 6.10 -2.24
CA HIS A 132 19.46 7.46 -2.76
C HIS A 132 20.81 8.04 -2.32
N SER A 133 21.25 7.77 -1.08
CA SER A 133 22.55 8.28 -0.59
C SER A 133 23.77 7.68 -1.30
N LEU A 134 23.60 6.54 -1.97
CA LEU A 134 24.64 5.87 -2.74
C LEU A 134 24.67 6.34 -4.21
N TRP A 135 23.65 7.06 -4.65
CA TRP A 135 23.57 7.58 -6.02
C TRP A 135 24.53 8.77 -6.19
N SER A 136 25.27 8.85 -7.31
CA SER A 136 26.15 10.01 -7.55
C SER A 136 25.39 11.32 -7.77
N ASP A 137 24.15 11.24 -8.25
CA ASP A 137 23.28 12.37 -8.49
C ASP A 137 22.43 12.68 -7.24
N GLN A 138 22.66 13.87 -6.66
CA GLN A 138 22.00 14.33 -5.44
C GLN A 138 21.07 15.53 -5.69
N ASP A 139 20.71 15.80 -6.95
CA ASP A 139 19.71 16.83 -7.27
C ASP A 139 18.33 16.43 -6.69
N PRO A 140 17.42 17.39 -6.43
CA PRO A 140 16.13 17.08 -5.84
C PRO A 140 15.32 16.08 -6.69
N VAL A 141 14.71 15.09 -6.03
CA VAL A 141 13.98 14.00 -6.68
C VAL A 141 12.83 13.52 -5.79
N VAL A 142 11.72 13.11 -6.40
CA VAL A 142 10.66 12.36 -5.71
C VAL A 142 10.87 10.88 -5.98
N ILE A 143 10.94 10.07 -4.93
CA ILE A 143 11.02 8.61 -5.05
C ILE A 143 9.67 8.00 -4.70
N LEU A 144 9.07 7.29 -5.65
CA LEU A 144 7.78 6.62 -5.50
C LEU A 144 8.00 5.13 -5.20
N TYR A 145 7.41 4.63 -4.12
CA TYR A 145 7.57 3.24 -3.70
C TYR A 145 6.37 2.77 -2.86
N PHE A 146 6.22 1.46 -2.75
CA PHE A 146 5.27 0.81 -1.85
C PHE A 146 5.91 0.52 -0.50
N SER A 147 5.15 0.73 0.56
CA SER A 147 5.56 0.40 1.92
C SER A 147 4.68 -0.74 2.45
N PRO A 148 5.24 -1.73 3.17
CA PRO A 148 4.46 -2.80 3.80
C PRO A 148 3.40 -2.29 4.81
N PRO A 149 2.40 -3.11 5.13
CA PRO A 149 2.04 -4.38 4.48
C PRO A 149 1.20 -4.17 3.20
N TYR A 150 1.26 -5.14 2.27
CA TYR A 150 0.34 -5.21 1.14
C TYR A 150 -0.79 -6.18 1.41
N TYR A 151 -2.03 -5.69 1.36
CA TYR A 151 -3.24 -6.52 1.40
C TYR A 151 -3.75 -6.73 -0.03
N PRO A 152 -3.69 -7.96 -0.59
CA PRO A 152 -4.18 -8.23 -1.92
C PRO A 152 -5.67 -7.91 -2.02
N HIS A 153 -6.09 -7.19 -3.05
CA HIS A 153 -7.53 -7.04 -3.30
C HIS A 153 -8.04 -8.34 -3.94
N ILE A 154 -9.06 -8.92 -3.32
CA ILE A 154 -9.70 -10.15 -3.80
C ILE A 154 -11.19 -9.90 -3.99
N SER A 155 -11.76 -10.58 -4.99
CA SER A 155 -13.20 -10.51 -5.26
C SER A 155 -13.71 -11.86 -5.74
N VAL A 156 -14.79 -12.33 -5.15
CA VAL A 156 -15.52 -13.53 -5.59
C VAL A 156 -16.57 -13.10 -6.61
N ASN A 157 -16.38 -13.46 -7.88
CA ASN A 157 -17.24 -13.04 -9.00
C ASN A 157 -18.02 -14.19 -9.64
N GLY A 158 -17.72 -15.44 -9.28
CA GLY A 158 -18.32 -16.62 -9.90
C GLY A 158 -17.57 -17.04 -11.16
N ASP A 159 -16.30 -16.67 -11.29
CA ASP A 159 -15.50 -16.93 -12.49
C ASP A 159 -15.10 -18.41 -12.64
N ASN A 160 -15.07 -19.14 -11.53
CA ASN A 160 -14.71 -20.57 -11.48
C ASN A 160 -15.70 -21.38 -10.61
N LEU A 161 -15.58 -22.71 -10.63
CA LEU A 161 -16.49 -23.60 -9.90
C LEU A 161 -16.45 -23.39 -8.38
N LYS A 162 -15.27 -23.15 -7.78
CA LYS A 162 -15.15 -22.90 -6.33
C LYS A 162 -15.92 -21.63 -5.95
N GLU A 163 -15.75 -20.55 -6.71
CA GLU A 163 -16.47 -19.29 -6.50
C GLU A 163 -17.98 -19.45 -6.65
N LYS A 164 -18.43 -20.17 -7.69
CA LYS A 164 -19.86 -20.44 -7.90
C LYS A 164 -20.45 -21.26 -6.76
N ASN A 165 -19.74 -22.27 -6.28
CA ASN A 165 -20.17 -23.08 -5.15
C ASN A 165 -20.30 -22.23 -3.87
N LEU A 166 -19.33 -21.35 -3.60
CA LEU A 166 -19.38 -20.41 -2.48
C LEU A 166 -20.54 -19.44 -2.59
N LEU A 167 -20.72 -18.79 -3.74
CA LEU A 167 -21.83 -17.86 -3.96
C LEU A 167 -23.18 -18.56 -3.79
N GLN A 168 -23.36 -19.75 -4.37
CA GLN A 168 -24.60 -20.50 -4.22
C GLN A 168 -24.87 -20.90 -2.77
N ALA A 169 -23.84 -21.35 -2.03
CA ALA A 169 -24.00 -21.68 -0.61
C ALA A 169 -24.44 -20.45 0.18
N LEU A 170 -23.84 -19.28 -0.06
CA LEU A 170 -24.22 -18.03 0.59
C LEU A 170 -25.64 -17.57 0.22
N GLU A 171 -26.03 -17.69 -1.06
CA GLU A 171 -27.38 -17.37 -1.52
C GLU A 171 -28.42 -18.25 -0.82
N ASN A 172 -28.19 -19.56 -0.73
CA ASN A 172 -29.06 -20.48 0.01
C ASN A 172 -29.23 -20.05 1.48
N ILE A 173 -28.15 -19.61 2.14
CA ILE A 173 -28.23 -19.14 3.54
C ILE A 173 -29.02 -17.83 3.68
N VAL A 174 -28.88 -16.91 2.73
CA VAL A 174 -29.61 -15.64 2.74
C VAL A 174 -31.11 -15.86 2.59
N GLU A 175 -31.54 -16.88 1.85
CA GLU A 175 -32.96 -17.22 1.64
C GLU A 175 -33.63 -17.92 2.85
N LEU A 176 -32.86 -18.35 3.85
CA LEU A 176 -33.41 -19.09 5.02
C LEU A 176 -34.05 -18.18 6.09
N ASP A 177 -33.78 -16.88 6.12
CA ASP A 177 -34.30 -15.95 7.14
C ASP A 177 -34.94 -14.68 6.54
N ASP A 178 -36.25 -14.73 6.33
CA ASP A 178 -37.05 -13.57 5.89
C ASP A 178 -37.17 -12.45 6.94
N SER A 179 -36.80 -12.72 8.20
CA SER A 179 -37.01 -11.75 9.30
C SER A 179 -35.93 -10.67 9.38
N ASN A 180 -34.73 -10.93 8.83
CA ASN A 180 -33.63 -9.98 8.76
C ASN A 180 -32.96 -10.09 7.37
N PRO A 181 -33.29 -9.22 6.40
CA PRO A 181 -32.74 -9.34 5.05
C PRO A 181 -31.22 -9.15 5.06
N LEU A 182 -30.50 -10.26 4.88
CA LEU A 182 -29.05 -10.27 4.71
C LEU A 182 -28.68 -9.74 3.33
N LEU A 183 -27.60 -8.96 3.27
CA LEU A 183 -27.10 -8.42 2.00
C LEU A 183 -25.71 -8.95 1.73
N LEU A 184 -25.57 -9.70 0.64
CA LEU A 184 -24.25 -10.09 0.14
C LEU A 184 -23.52 -8.85 -0.40
N ARG A 185 -22.33 -8.61 0.14
CA ARG A 185 -21.43 -7.53 -0.28
C ARG A 185 -20.17 -8.15 -0.84
N LYS A 186 -19.79 -7.72 -2.06
CA LYS A 186 -18.57 -8.20 -2.72
C LYS A 186 -17.28 -7.72 -2.07
N PHE A 187 -17.33 -6.59 -1.35
CA PHE A 187 -16.17 -5.98 -0.72
C PHE A 187 -16.44 -5.72 0.75
N TYR A 188 -15.50 -6.17 1.58
CA TYR A 188 -15.45 -5.84 2.99
C TYR A 188 -14.75 -4.49 3.15
N PRO A 189 -15.39 -3.48 3.78
CA PRO A 189 -14.84 -2.12 3.82
C PRO A 189 -13.71 -1.93 4.84
N TYR A 190 -13.30 -3.00 5.53
CA TYR A 190 -12.23 -3.02 6.52
C TYR A 190 -11.12 -3.98 6.10
N ILE A 191 -10.06 -4.05 6.89
CA ILE A 191 -8.92 -4.94 6.68
C ILE A 191 -9.30 -6.35 7.13
N SER A 192 -8.91 -7.36 6.36
CA SER A 192 -9.10 -8.76 6.72
C SER A 192 -7.99 -9.62 6.15
N ASP A 193 -7.46 -10.53 6.98
CA ASP A 193 -6.45 -11.52 6.57
C ASP A 193 -6.99 -12.53 5.53
N LEU A 194 -8.32 -12.57 5.35
CA LEU A 194 -8.93 -13.31 4.23
C LEU A 194 -8.40 -12.86 2.86
N SER A 195 -7.89 -11.63 2.75
CA SER A 195 -7.20 -11.12 1.56
C SER A 195 -5.96 -11.94 1.15
N TYR A 196 -5.38 -12.73 2.05
CA TYR A 196 -4.20 -13.56 1.77
C TYR A 196 -4.54 -14.98 1.27
N PHE A 197 -5.78 -15.26 0.86
CA PHE A 197 -6.19 -16.59 0.36
C PHE A 197 -6.27 -16.69 -1.17
N SER A 198 -6.17 -15.57 -1.87
CA SER A 198 -6.05 -15.50 -3.32
C SER A 198 -5.28 -14.22 -3.69
N LEU A 199 -4.80 -14.15 -4.93
CA LEU A 199 -4.04 -13.01 -5.45
C LEU A 199 -4.71 -12.47 -6.71
N PRO A 200 -4.58 -11.16 -6.98
CA PRO A 200 -4.92 -10.62 -8.29
C PRO A 200 -4.20 -11.38 -9.40
N LYS A 201 -4.90 -11.67 -10.49
CA LYS A 201 -4.32 -12.33 -11.68
C LYS A 201 -3.35 -11.37 -12.39
N GLY A 202 -2.31 -11.91 -13.05
CA GLY A 202 -1.38 -11.17 -13.90
C GLY A 202 -0.04 -10.80 -13.27
N ASP A 203 0.64 -9.79 -13.84
CA ASP A 203 1.96 -9.27 -13.44
C ASP A 203 1.90 -8.28 -12.26
N ALA A 204 0.73 -8.10 -11.66
CA ALA A 204 0.45 -7.12 -10.61
C ALA A 204 1.43 -7.18 -9.43
N LEU A 205 1.90 -8.39 -9.08
CA LEU A 205 2.81 -8.60 -7.96
C LEU A 205 4.27 -8.28 -8.29
N GLU A 206 4.69 -8.39 -9.55
CA GLU A 206 6.07 -8.09 -9.92
C GLU A 206 6.37 -6.59 -9.71
N ALA A 207 5.43 -5.74 -10.12
CA ALA A 207 5.52 -4.30 -9.87
C ALA A 207 5.54 -3.95 -8.38
N LEU A 208 4.80 -4.70 -7.55
CA LEU A 208 4.83 -4.56 -6.10
C LEU A 208 6.21 -4.92 -5.54
N GLN A 209 6.72 -6.11 -5.88
CA GLN A 209 8.00 -6.63 -5.37
C GLN A 209 9.16 -5.70 -5.74
N LYS A 210 9.22 -5.26 -7.00
CA LYS A 210 10.29 -4.38 -7.50
C LYS A 210 10.23 -2.96 -6.94
N ASN A 211 9.07 -2.52 -6.46
CA ASN A 211 8.87 -1.17 -5.92
C ASN A 211 8.59 -1.15 -4.42
N MET A 212 8.81 -2.25 -3.70
CA MET A 212 8.69 -2.31 -2.25
C MET A 212 10.09 -2.54 -1.63
N PRO A 213 10.73 -1.49 -1.11
CA PRO A 213 12.02 -1.63 -0.45
C PRO A 213 11.90 -2.59 0.72
N GLY A 214 12.79 -3.59 0.79
CA GLY A 214 12.76 -4.59 1.85
C GLY A 214 11.84 -5.79 1.58
N PHE A 215 11.19 -5.88 0.41
CA PHE A 215 10.50 -7.10 -0.01
C PHE A 215 11.50 -8.26 -0.13
N GLY A 216 11.20 -9.38 0.52
CA GLY A 216 12.11 -10.53 0.61
C GLY A 216 13.16 -10.40 1.71
N MET A 217 13.24 -9.25 2.41
CA MET A 217 14.23 -8.98 3.45
C MET A 217 13.57 -8.70 4.80
N SER A 218 12.94 -7.52 4.95
CA SER A 218 12.22 -7.11 6.16
C SER A 218 10.73 -7.43 6.09
N TYR A 219 10.19 -7.63 4.89
CA TYR A 219 8.81 -8.02 4.66
C TYR A 219 8.75 -9.15 3.63
N THR A 220 7.99 -10.20 3.93
CA THR A 220 7.83 -11.35 3.03
C THR A 220 6.34 -11.67 2.88
N LEU A 221 5.94 -11.99 1.65
CA LEU A 221 4.61 -12.50 1.34
C LEU A 221 4.75 -13.86 0.63
N PRO A 222 4.10 -14.94 1.11
CA PRO A 222 4.22 -16.28 0.53
C PRO A 222 3.39 -16.39 -0.77
N ILE A 223 3.86 -15.70 -1.82
CA ILE A 223 3.11 -15.50 -3.08
C ILE A 223 2.76 -16.84 -3.74
N ASP A 224 3.70 -17.79 -3.76
CA ASP A 224 3.50 -19.05 -4.46
C ASP A 224 2.53 -19.96 -3.71
N GLU A 225 2.58 -19.95 -2.37
CA GLU A 225 1.63 -20.66 -1.51
C GLU A 225 0.22 -20.10 -1.64
N ILE A 226 0.07 -18.76 -1.62
CA ILE A 226 -1.25 -18.13 -1.79
C ILE A 226 -1.80 -18.44 -3.19
N ARG A 227 -0.95 -18.41 -4.22
CA ARG A 227 -1.36 -18.75 -5.60
C ARG A 227 -1.73 -20.23 -5.75
N ALA A 228 -1.05 -21.13 -5.04
CA ALA A 228 -1.39 -22.55 -5.03
C ALA A 228 -2.71 -22.81 -4.30
N LEU A 229 -2.99 -22.05 -3.23
CA LEU A 229 -4.21 -22.16 -2.46
C LEU A 229 -5.43 -21.69 -3.28
N ASP A 230 -5.37 -20.47 -3.81
CA ASP A 230 -6.37 -19.80 -4.65
C ASP A 230 -7.81 -20.18 -4.24
N LEU A 231 -8.17 -19.75 -3.02
CA LEU A 231 -9.47 -20.04 -2.42
C LEU A 231 -10.37 -18.81 -2.46
N PRO A 232 -11.62 -18.95 -2.92
CA PRO A 232 -12.61 -17.93 -2.70
C PRO A 232 -12.95 -17.88 -1.21
N VAL A 233 -13.12 -16.67 -0.69
CA VAL A 233 -13.40 -16.45 0.74
C VAL A 233 -14.62 -15.58 0.90
N ALA A 234 -15.33 -15.82 2.00
CA ALA A 234 -16.45 -15.02 2.44
C ALA A 234 -16.26 -14.68 3.92
N ASN A 235 -16.51 -13.42 4.26
CA ASN A 235 -16.53 -12.98 5.63
C ASN A 235 -17.98 -13.01 6.14
N ILE A 236 -18.29 -13.95 7.04
CA ILE A 236 -19.59 -14.06 7.71
C ILE A 236 -19.37 -13.60 9.15
N GLY A 237 -19.96 -12.46 9.50
CA GLY A 237 -19.63 -11.77 10.75
C GLY A 237 -20.85 -11.28 11.53
N PRO A 238 -20.62 -10.87 12.80
CA PRO A 238 -21.65 -10.31 13.65
C PRO A 238 -22.18 -8.98 13.12
N TYR A 239 -23.35 -8.59 13.59
CA TYR A 239 -23.89 -7.26 13.35
C TYR A 239 -23.52 -6.35 14.53
N GLY A 240 -22.60 -5.43 14.29
CA GLY A 240 -22.08 -4.54 15.30
C GLY A 240 -21.76 -3.16 14.78
N TYR A 241 -21.26 -2.32 15.68
CA TYR A 241 -20.94 -0.92 15.42
C TYR A 241 -19.69 -0.53 16.21
N ASP A 242 -18.92 0.43 15.69
CA ASP A 242 -17.72 0.99 16.32
C ASP A 242 -16.59 -0.04 16.58
N ALA A 243 -16.34 -0.97 15.65
CA ALA A 243 -15.22 -1.91 15.74
C ALA A 243 -13.87 -1.17 15.95
N HIS A 244 -13.06 -1.66 16.90
CA HIS A 244 -11.79 -1.06 17.33
C HIS A 244 -11.91 0.35 17.95
N GLN A 245 -13.08 0.72 18.47
CA GLN A 245 -13.29 1.96 19.19
C GLN A 245 -13.81 1.69 20.61
N SER A 246 -13.73 2.67 21.50
CA SER A 246 -14.17 2.52 22.90
C SER A 246 -15.66 2.24 23.05
N THR A 247 -16.46 2.51 22.02
CA THR A 247 -17.91 2.29 21.96
C THR A 247 -18.30 1.01 21.22
N GLU A 248 -17.34 0.12 20.95
CA GLU A 248 -17.55 -1.15 20.24
C GLU A 248 -18.66 -1.98 20.88
N ARG A 249 -19.62 -2.43 20.06
CA ARG A 249 -20.80 -3.19 20.51
C ARG A 249 -21.39 -4.01 19.37
N LEU A 250 -22.12 -5.08 19.73
CA LEU A 250 -22.82 -5.93 18.78
C LEU A 250 -24.24 -6.27 19.24
N GLN A 251 -25.08 -6.68 18.29
CA GLN A 251 -26.42 -7.18 18.54
C GLN A 251 -26.31 -8.66 18.94
N MET A 252 -26.57 -8.96 20.22
CA MET A 252 -26.31 -10.30 20.79
C MET A 252 -27.15 -11.41 20.16
N PRO A 253 -28.50 -11.29 20.01
CA PRO A 253 -29.31 -12.37 19.42
C PRO A 253 -28.84 -12.83 18.03
N TYR A 254 -28.51 -11.90 17.14
CA TYR A 254 -27.99 -12.14 15.80
C TYR A 254 -26.59 -12.76 15.89
N SER A 255 -25.70 -12.12 16.64
CA SER A 255 -24.29 -12.49 16.67
C SER A 255 -24.01 -13.84 17.34
N PHE A 256 -24.76 -14.19 18.39
CA PHE A 256 -24.54 -15.42 19.15
C PHE A 256 -25.47 -16.58 18.77
N ASN A 257 -26.61 -16.32 18.10
CA ASN A 257 -27.54 -17.39 17.71
C ASN A 257 -27.58 -17.59 16.19
N GLN A 258 -27.73 -16.51 15.41
CA GLN A 258 -27.90 -16.61 13.96
C GLN A 258 -26.58 -16.86 13.24
N VAL A 259 -25.55 -16.04 13.51
CA VAL A 259 -24.25 -16.12 12.81
C VAL A 259 -23.58 -17.50 12.93
N PRO A 260 -23.52 -18.16 14.11
CA PRO A 260 -22.94 -19.50 14.20
C PRO A 260 -23.67 -20.53 13.32
N SER A 261 -25.00 -20.42 13.26
CA SER A 261 -25.84 -21.29 12.42
C SER A 261 -25.60 -21.01 10.93
N MET A 262 -25.47 -19.75 10.54
CA MET A 262 -25.15 -19.35 9.15
C MET A 262 -23.79 -19.89 8.71
N VAL A 263 -22.76 -19.77 9.55
CA VAL A 263 -21.42 -20.32 9.28
C VAL A 263 -21.48 -21.84 9.13
N LEU A 264 -22.12 -22.54 10.07
CA LEU A 264 -22.26 -24.00 10.03
C LEU A 264 -22.97 -24.46 8.76
N ASN A 265 -24.13 -23.87 8.45
CA ASN A 265 -24.91 -24.25 7.28
C ASN A 265 -24.16 -23.94 5.97
N THR A 266 -23.42 -22.84 5.90
CA THR A 266 -22.55 -22.53 4.74
C THR A 266 -21.51 -23.62 4.55
N VAL A 267 -20.87 -24.09 5.63
CA VAL A 267 -19.88 -25.17 5.57
C VAL A 267 -20.52 -26.49 5.12
N LEU A 268 -21.69 -26.84 5.64
CA LEU A 268 -22.40 -28.06 5.26
C LEU A 268 -22.80 -28.04 3.77
N GLU A 269 -23.36 -26.93 3.28
CA GLU A 269 -23.70 -26.73 1.86
C GLU A 269 -22.49 -26.85 0.93
N LEU A 270 -21.31 -26.47 1.41
CA LEU A 270 -20.05 -26.60 0.65
C LEU A 270 -19.48 -28.01 0.68
N LEU A 271 -19.79 -28.83 1.70
CA LEU A 271 -19.35 -30.21 1.83
C LEU A 271 -20.24 -31.20 1.06
N GLU A 272 -21.50 -30.85 0.82
CA GLU A 272 -22.45 -31.68 0.05
C GLU A 272 -22.27 -31.58 -1.48
N LYS A 273 -21.39 -30.67 -1.95
CA LYS A 273 -21.10 -30.41 -3.37
C LYS A 273 -19.70 -30.87 -3.78
#